data_AF-A0A4Z0DA98-F1
#
_entry.id   AF-A0A4Z0DA98-F1
#
_cell.length_a   1.000
_cell.length_b   1.000
_cell.length_c   1.000
_cell.angle_alpha   90.00
_cell.angle_beta   90.00
_cell.angle_gamma   90.00
#
_symmetry.space_group_name_H-M   'P 1'
#
loop_
_entity.id
_entity.type
_entity.pdbx_description
1 polymer ?
#
loop_
_entity_poly.entity_id
_entity_poly.type
_entity_poly.pdbx_seq_one_letter_code
_entity_poly.pdbx_strand_id
1 'polypeptide(L)'
;MRVRKSVLILLVVSILLVSSFIVFKEERDVRYTDAELEEMSADDLYEVLTKNGLQVDENLKKILTEDQLVEYIKSDFHLLKNGGTSRNYSEYEKLADDIKNIYENNLRK
;
A
#
# COMPACT_ATOMS: atom_id res chain seq x y z
N MET A 1 27.15 -5.55 41.53
CA MET A 1 26.55 -6.52 40.56
C MET A 1 25.20 -6.08 39.96
N ARG A 2 24.66 -4.87 40.25
CA ARG A 2 23.38 -4.38 39.70
C ARG A 2 23.50 -3.71 38.32
N VAL A 3 24.54 -2.90 38.11
CA VAL A 3 24.75 -2.14 36.86
C VAL A 3 24.91 -3.04 35.62
N ARG A 4 25.59 -4.18 35.77
CA ARG A 4 25.79 -5.15 34.67
C ARG A 4 24.49 -5.76 34.15
N LYS A 5 23.49 -5.97 35.02
CA LYS A 5 22.18 -6.51 34.63
C LYS A 5 21.34 -5.46 33.91
N SER A 6 21.38 -4.20 34.37
CA SER A 6 20.65 -3.09 33.75
C SER A 6 21.17 -2.75 32.34
N VAL A 7 22.49 -2.84 32.11
CA VAL A 7 23.10 -2.62 30.78
C VAL A 7 22.73 -3.74 29.80
N LEU A 8 22.71 -5.01 30.26
CA LEU A 8 22.28 -6.15 29.45
C LEU A 8 20.81 -6.05 29.03
N ILE A 9 19.94 -5.59 29.93
CA ILE A 9 18.50 -5.41 29.62
C ILE A 9 18.31 -4.31 28.58
N LEU A 10 19.02 -3.18 28.71
CA LEU A 10 18.97 -2.08 27.72
C LEU A 10 19.43 -2.52 26.33
N LEU A 11 20.48 -3.35 26.24
CA LEU A 11 20.96 -3.92 24.98
C LEU A 11 19.95 -4.89 24.34
N VAL A 12 19.26 -5.70 25.13
CA VAL A 12 18.23 -6.62 24.59
C VAL A 12 17.02 -5.84 24.10
N VAL A 13 16.60 -4.79 24.82
CA VAL A 13 15.48 -3.93 24.39
C VAL A 13 15.83 -3.14 23.14
N SER A 14 17.07 -2.65 23.00
CA SER A 14 17.48 -1.93 21.78
C SER A 14 17.53 -2.85 20.57
N ILE A 15 18.00 -4.10 20.71
CA ILE A 15 17.98 -5.10 19.62
C ILE A 15 16.54 -5.44 19.20
N LEU A 16 15.63 -5.60 20.17
CA LEU A 16 14.21 -5.88 19.89
C LEU A 16 13.54 -4.70 19.17
N LEU A 17 13.81 -3.46 19.57
CA LEU A 17 13.29 -2.27 18.91
C LEU A 17 13.81 -2.13 17.47
N VAL A 18 15.09 -2.44 17.22
CA VAL A 18 15.65 -2.40 15.87
C VAL A 18 15.07 -3.53 15.00
N SER A 19 14.79 -4.70 15.58
CA SER A 19 14.22 -5.84 14.83
C SER A 19 12.81 -5.59 14.29
N SER A 20 12.00 -4.75 14.95
CA SER A 20 10.68 -4.35 14.47
C SER A 20 10.73 -3.42 13.25
N PHE A 21 11.87 -2.77 12.98
CA PHE A 21 12.07 -1.90 11.82
C PHE A 21 12.64 -2.62 10.59
N ILE A 22 13.09 -3.88 10.71
CA ILE A 22 13.79 -4.59 9.62
C ILE A 22 12.81 -5.21 8.60
N VAL A 23 11.49 -5.14 8.81
CA VAL A 23 10.50 -5.53 7.78
C VAL A 23 10.18 -4.35 6.85
N PHE A 24 11.20 -3.59 6.46
CA PHE A 24 11.17 -2.78 5.24
C PHE A 24 12.05 -3.51 4.22
N LYS A 25 11.56 -4.64 3.72
CA LYS A 25 12.20 -5.29 2.58
C LYS A 25 11.80 -4.49 1.34
N GLU A 26 12.66 -3.54 1.02
CA GLU A 26 12.58 -2.66 -0.13
C GLU A 26 12.78 -3.49 -1.41
N GLU A 27 11.67 -3.97 -1.98
CA GLU A 27 11.62 -4.57 -3.31
C GLU A 27 10.79 -3.65 -4.22
N ARG A 28 11.19 -2.37 -4.28
CA ARG A 28 10.49 -1.30 -5.04
C ARG A 28 10.73 -1.38 -6.57
N ASP A 29 11.31 -2.47 -7.06
CA ASP A 29 11.77 -2.59 -8.45
C ASP A 29 11.00 -3.65 -9.26
N VAL A 30 9.97 -4.26 -8.68
CA VAL A 30 9.10 -5.18 -9.42
C VAL A 30 8.11 -4.37 -10.22
N ARG A 31 8.33 -4.32 -11.54
CA ARG A 31 7.38 -3.78 -12.52
C ARG A 31 6.56 -4.90 -13.16
N TYR A 32 5.35 -4.56 -13.55
CA TYR A 32 4.34 -5.45 -14.07
C TYR A 32 3.82 -4.96 -15.44
N THR A 33 3.40 -5.91 -16.25
CA THR A 33 2.54 -5.65 -17.41
C THR A 33 1.11 -5.40 -16.96
N ASP A 34 0.31 -4.75 -17.81
CA ASP A 34 -1.12 -4.56 -17.57
C ASP A 34 -1.84 -5.88 -17.26
N ALA A 35 -1.52 -6.94 -18.01
CA ALA A 35 -2.12 -8.25 -17.82
C ALA A 35 -1.80 -8.85 -16.44
N GLU A 36 -0.55 -8.74 -15.98
CA GLU A 36 -0.17 -9.24 -14.65
C GLU A 36 -0.94 -8.53 -13.53
N LEU A 37 -1.11 -7.20 -13.62
CA LEU A 37 -1.89 -6.43 -12.63
C LEU A 37 -3.40 -6.73 -12.74
N GLU A 38 -3.91 -6.93 -13.95
CA GLU A 38 -5.31 -7.28 -14.19
C GLU A 38 -5.66 -8.71 -13.80
N GLU A 39 -4.70 -9.63 -13.73
CA GLU A 39 -4.89 -11.01 -13.26
C GLU A 39 -4.73 -11.19 -11.74
N MET A 40 -4.10 -10.23 -11.04
CA MET A 40 -3.95 -10.28 -9.57
C MET A 40 -5.28 -10.42 -8.85
N SER A 41 -5.28 -11.06 -7.67
CA SER A 41 -6.44 -10.97 -6.78
C SER A 41 -6.67 -9.51 -6.33
N ALA A 42 -7.86 -9.22 -5.79
CA ALA A 42 -8.14 -7.88 -5.28
C ALA A 42 -7.18 -7.50 -4.14
N ASP A 43 -6.93 -8.43 -3.22
CA ASP A 43 -6.01 -8.26 -2.09
C ASP A 43 -4.57 -8.04 -2.56
N ASP A 44 -4.08 -8.85 -3.50
CA ASP A 44 -2.70 -8.73 -4.01
C ASP A 44 -2.50 -7.39 -4.73
N LEU A 45 -3.48 -6.98 -5.55
CA LEU A 45 -3.42 -5.70 -6.25
C LEU A 45 -3.41 -4.53 -5.26
N TYR A 46 -4.26 -4.59 -4.24
CA TYR A 46 -4.30 -3.58 -3.18
C TYR A 46 -2.98 -3.53 -2.40
N GLU A 47 -2.42 -4.70 -2.03
CA GLU A 47 -1.14 -4.77 -1.34
C GLU A 47 0.00 -4.19 -2.19
N VAL A 48 0.04 -4.49 -3.50
CA VAL A 48 1.02 -3.92 -4.43
C VAL A 48 0.90 -2.41 -4.49
N LEU A 49 -0.31 -1.86 -4.58
CA LEU A 49 -0.55 -0.42 -4.59
C LEU A 49 -0.11 0.24 -3.27
N THR A 50 -0.46 -0.34 -2.12
CA THR A 50 -0.08 0.18 -0.79
C THR A 50 1.43 0.12 -0.57
N LYS A 51 2.10 -0.97 -0.95
CA LYS A 51 3.57 -1.09 -0.93
C LYS A 51 4.26 -0.03 -1.79
N ASN A 52 3.57 0.46 -2.82
CA ASN A 52 4.07 1.51 -3.72
C ASN A 52 3.55 2.91 -3.39
N GLY A 53 2.95 3.09 -2.21
CA GLY A 53 2.66 4.41 -1.64
C GLY A 53 1.19 4.83 -1.68
N LEU A 54 0.26 3.93 -2.03
CA LEU A 54 -1.17 4.26 -1.98
C LEU A 54 -1.59 4.60 -0.55
N GLN A 55 -2.09 5.81 -0.34
CA GLN A 55 -2.68 6.26 0.91
C GLN A 55 -4.15 6.59 0.69
N VAL A 56 -5.02 5.77 1.27
CA VAL A 56 -6.46 5.94 1.14
C VAL A 56 -6.93 7.10 2.01
N ASP A 57 -7.67 8.04 1.42
CA ASP A 57 -8.23 9.19 2.12
C ASP A 57 -9.13 8.76 3.30
N GLU A 58 -8.94 9.37 4.46
CA GLU A 58 -9.69 9.04 5.68
C GLU A 58 -11.20 9.30 5.54
N ASN A 59 -11.62 10.20 4.66
CA ASN A 59 -13.05 10.38 4.38
C ASN A 59 -13.61 9.24 3.53
N LEU A 60 -12.81 8.68 2.63
CA LEU A 60 -13.21 7.52 1.85
C LEU A 60 -13.38 6.28 2.76
N LYS A 61 -12.49 6.11 3.75
CA LYS A 61 -12.59 5.05 4.79
C LYS A 61 -13.82 5.16 5.70
N LYS A 62 -14.47 6.32 5.76
CA LYS A 62 -15.76 6.48 6.48
C LYS A 62 -16.95 5.99 5.67
N ILE A 63 -16.79 5.88 4.35
CA ILE A 63 -17.86 5.55 3.39
C ILE A 63 -17.73 4.09 2.95
N LEU A 64 -16.50 3.58 2.83
CA LEU A 64 -16.20 2.21 2.44
C LEU A 64 -15.45 1.50 3.56
N THR A 65 -15.87 0.27 3.83
CA THR A 65 -15.03 -0.70 4.54
C THR A 65 -13.81 -1.05 3.68
N GLU A 66 -12.77 -1.60 4.31
CA GLU A 66 -11.55 -2.01 3.60
C GLU A 66 -11.87 -3.01 2.49
N ASP A 67 -12.64 -4.06 2.78
CA ASP A 67 -13.07 -5.06 1.78
C ASP A 67 -13.79 -4.41 0.59
N GLN A 68 -14.68 -3.44 0.84
CA GLN A 68 -15.39 -2.74 -0.24
C GLN A 68 -14.45 -1.88 -1.09
N LEU A 69 -13.43 -1.29 -0.48
CA LEU A 69 -12.42 -0.51 -1.19
C LEU A 69 -11.54 -1.41 -2.06
N VAL A 70 -11.09 -2.54 -1.52
CA VAL A 70 -10.27 -3.55 -2.22
C VAL A 70 -11.01 -4.06 -3.45
N GLU A 71 -12.27 -4.47 -3.28
CA GLU A 71 -13.13 -4.92 -4.38
C GLU A 71 -13.39 -3.81 -5.41
N TYR A 72 -13.62 -2.58 -4.95
CA TYR A 72 -13.79 -1.43 -5.84
C TYR A 72 -12.55 -1.17 -6.69
N ILE A 73 -11.36 -1.16 -6.07
CA ILE A 73 -10.09 -0.96 -6.76
C ILE A 73 -9.91 -2.03 -7.82
N LYS A 74 -10.22 -3.30 -7.51
CA LYS A 74 -10.08 -4.40 -8.46
C LYS A 74 -11.05 -4.29 -9.62
N SER A 75 -12.33 -4.09 -9.35
CA SER A 75 -13.38 -3.95 -10.37
C SER A 75 -13.06 -2.83 -11.36
N ASP A 76 -12.63 -1.69 -10.83
CA ASP A 76 -12.48 -0.47 -11.60
C ASP A 76 -11.02 -0.19 -11.97
N PHE A 77 -10.10 -1.13 -11.75
CA PHE A 77 -8.66 -0.93 -11.96
C PHE A 77 -8.35 -0.41 -13.36
N HIS A 78 -9.04 -0.92 -14.38
CA HIS A 78 -8.90 -0.48 -15.77
C HIS A 78 -9.20 1.01 -16.00
N LEU A 79 -10.06 1.61 -15.18
CA LEU A 79 -10.34 3.06 -15.17
C LEU A 79 -9.35 3.80 -14.28
N LEU A 80 -9.15 3.30 -13.05
CA LEU A 80 -8.33 3.93 -12.02
C LEU A 80 -6.88 4.09 -12.47
N LYS A 81 -6.31 3.11 -13.19
CA LYS A 81 -4.95 3.19 -13.75
C LYS A 81 -4.76 4.34 -14.74
N ASN A 82 -5.84 4.91 -15.25
CA ASN A 82 -5.86 6.06 -16.17
C ASN A 82 -6.32 7.37 -15.48
N GLY A 83 -6.57 7.35 -14.18
CA GLY A 83 -7.12 8.49 -13.42
C GLY A 83 -8.63 8.65 -13.52
N GLY A 84 -9.34 7.65 -14.05
CA GLY A 84 -10.80 7.64 -14.15
C GLY A 84 -11.46 6.92 -12.97
N THR A 85 -12.70 7.30 -12.64
CA THR A 85 -13.52 6.65 -11.61
C THR A 85 -14.96 6.50 -12.11
N SER A 86 -15.66 5.42 -11.69
CA SER A 86 -17.10 5.25 -11.94
C SER A 86 -17.98 6.04 -10.96
N ARG A 87 -17.37 6.71 -9.97
CA ARG A 87 -18.05 7.39 -8.86
C ARG A 87 -17.90 8.90 -8.94
N ASN A 88 -19.00 9.62 -8.71
CA ASN A 88 -19.08 11.08 -8.82
C ASN A 88 -18.82 11.79 -7.49
N TYR A 89 -17.68 11.52 -6.85
CA TYR A 89 -17.25 12.20 -5.62
C TYR A 89 -15.74 12.43 -5.65
N SER A 90 -15.31 13.59 -5.15
CA SER A 90 -13.92 14.06 -5.21
C SER A 90 -12.91 13.10 -4.56
N GLU A 91 -13.32 12.36 -3.54
CA GLU A 91 -12.49 11.38 -2.85
C GLU A 91 -12.12 10.21 -3.75
N TYR A 92 -13.01 9.81 -4.67
CA TYR A 92 -12.75 8.75 -5.63
C TYR A 92 -11.91 9.26 -6.82
N GLU A 93 -12.06 10.51 -7.21
CA GLU A 93 -11.20 11.16 -8.21
C GLU A 93 -9.77 11.22 -7.70
N LYS A 94 -9.58 11.66 -6.45
CA LYS A 94 -8.27 11.68 -5.79
C LYS A 94 -7.65 10.28 -5.68
N LEU A 95 -8.45 9.28 -5.32
CA LEU A 95 -7.98 7.88 -5.31
C LEU A 95 -7.51 7.43 -6.70
N ALA A 96 -8.25 7.79 -7.75
CA ALA A 96 -7.88 7.44 -9.13
C ALA A 96 -6.57 8.14 -9.55
N ASP A 97 -6.40 9.41 -9.22
CA ASP A 97 -5.17 10.15 -9.50
C ASP A 97 -3.96 9.54 -8.78
N ASP A 98 -4.11 9.16 -7.50
CA ASP A 98 -3.05 8.51 -6.73
C ASP A 98 -2.68 7.14 -7.34
N ILE A 99 -3.68 6.32 -7.70
CA ILE A 99 -3.46 5.01 -8.35
C ILE A 99 -2.78 5.18 -9.71
N LYS A 100 -3.20 6.14 -10.53
CA LYS A 100 -2.56 6.44 -11.82
C LYS A 100 -1.09 6.81 -11.62
N ASN A 101 -0.80 7.69 -10.67
CA ASN A 101 0.57 8.12 -10.39
C ASN A 101 1.45 6.93 -9.97
N ILE A 102 0.94 6.03 -9.12
CA ILE A 102 1.64 4.82 -8.72
C ILE A 102 1.85 3.88 -9.91
N TYR A 103 0.80 3.69 -10.71
CA TYR A 103 0.83 2.84 -11.88
C TYR A 103 1.88 3.30 -12.90
N GLU A 104 1.85 4.58 -13.29
CA GLU A 104 2.73 5.13 -14.32
C GLU A 104 4.20 5.21 -13.88
N ASN A 105 4.46 5.51 -12.60
CA ASN A 105 5.82 5.78 -12.13
C ASN A 105 6.50 4.57 -11.49
N ASN A 106 5.72 3.67 -10.86
CA ASN A 106 6.28 2.62 -10.00
C ASN A 106 5.94 1.21 -10.49
N LEU A 107 4.77 0.99 -11.08
CA LEU A 107 4.31 -0.38 -11.40
C LEU A 107 4.46 -0.76 -12.87
N ARG A 108 4.19 0.13 -13.83
CA ARG A 108 4.16 -0.24 -15.24
C ARG A 108 5.55 -0.50 -15.80
N LYS A 109 5.70 -1.63 -16.49
CA LYS A 109 6.90 -2.01 -17.24
C LYS A 109 7.14 -1.14 -18.47
#